data_AF-A0AAV6FF49-F1
#
_entry.id   AF-A0AAV6FF49-F1
#
_cell.length_a   1.000
_cell.length_b   1.000
_cell.length_c   1.000
_cell.angle_alpha   90.00
_cell.angle_beta   90.00
_cell.angle_gamma   90.00
#
_symmetry.space_group_name_H-M   'P 1'
#
loop_
_entity.id
_entity.type
_entity.pdbx_description
1 polymer ?
#
loop_
_entity_poly.entity_id
_entity_poly.type
_entity_poly.pdbx_seq_one_letter_code
_entity_poly.pdbx_strand_id
1 'polypeptide(L)'
;MPGRACCVVGCFNSSTKLQAWKKIVCEIHKPLLHIDCPCLRPYGLHRAPGRAEDQDVRQKWMKHINRDGFKPNKNTVVCGIHFPDGQPTRENPYPVLFMGYECHLDLPPKEDVLSHYTRTQLLNLKLWKQMWMSGIWRICLCRRVTSEPSGQIT
;
A
#
# COMPACT_ATOMS: atom_id res chain seq x y z
N MET A 1 8.14 22.48 7.58
CA MET A 1 8.52 21.17 8.19
C MET A 1 8.88 20.18 7.08
N PRO A 2 9.82 19.25 7.28
CA PRO A 2 10.15 18.22 6.29
C PRO A 2 8.94 17.34 5.94
N GLY A 3 8.89 16.87 4.69
CA GLY A 3 7.89 15.90 4.25
C GLY A 3 8.07 14.55 4.94
N ARG A 4 6.97 13.80 5.10
CA ARG A 4 7.00 12.41 5.60
C ARG A 4 7.08 11.44 4.42
N ALA A 5 7.97 10.47 4.47
CA ALA A 5 8.10 9.41 3.47
C ALA A 5 7.77 8.04 4.09
N CYS A 6 7.30 7.09 3.28
CA CYS A 6 7.14 5.71 3.70
C CYS A 6 8.50 5.13 4.15
N CYS A 7 8.53 4.44 5.28
CA CYS A 7 9.76 3.82 5.77
C CYS A 7 10.02 2.40 5.25
N VAL A 8 9.07 1.81 4.51
CA VAL A 8 9.22 0.49 3.88
C VAL A 8 10.27 0.56 2.76
N VAL A 9 11.16 -0.44 2.71
CA VAL A 9 12.25 -0.52 1.74
C VAL A 9 11.68 -0.53 0.31
N GLY A 10 12.26 0.27 -0.58
CA GLY A 10 11.80 0.41 -1.97
C GLY A 10 10.51 1.22 -2.17
N CYS A 11 9.83 1.66 -1.11
CA CYS A 11 8.60 2.45 -1.23
C CYS A 11 8.88 3.96 -1.36
N PHE A 12 8.61 4.53 -2.54
CA PHE A 12 8.83 5.96 -2.81
C PHE A 12 7.62 6.86 -2.54
N ASN A 13 6.62 6.40 -1.79
CA ASN A 13 5.43 7.19 -1.45
C ASN A 13 5.72 8.18 -0.33
N SER A 14 5.27 9.42 -0.49
CA SER A 14 5.56 10.52 0.44
C SER A 14 4.43 11.53 0.53
N SER A 15 4.47 12.40 1.54
CA SER A 15 3.53 13.50 1.70
C SER A 15 3.70 14.50 0.56
N THR A 16 4.93 14.72 0.08
CA THR A 16 5.21 15.62 -1.05
C THR A 16 4.50 15.15 -2.32
N LYS A 17 4.57 13.84 -2.64
CA LYS A 17 3.82 13.28 -3.78
C LYS A 17 2.31 13.36 -3.59
N LEU A 18 1.80 13.16 -2.38
CA LEU A 18 0.37 13.30 -2.09
C LEU A 18 -0.11 14.76 -2.22
N GLN A 19 0.71 15.74 -1.82
CA GLN A 19 0.41 17.17 -2.00
C GLN A 19 0.53 17.62 -3.46
N ALA A 20 1.40 16.99 -4.26
CA ALA A 20 1.43 17.19 -5.70
C ALA A 20 0.14 16.65 -6.35
N TRP A 21 -0.23 15.40 -6.06
CA TRP A 21 -1.46 14.78 -6.56
C TRP A 21 -2.72 15.61 -6.28
N LYS A 22 -2.85 16.14 -5.05
CA LYS A 22 -3.96 17.02 -4.65
C LYS A 22 -4.17 18.26 -5.54
N LYS A 23 -3.10 18.76 -6.19
CA LYS A 23 -3.12 19.96 -7.04
C LYS A 23 -3.36 19.65 -8.52
N ILE A 24 -3.47 18.38 -8.89
CA ILE A 24 -3.77 17.96 -10.26
C ILE A 24 -5.30 17.94 -10.44
N VAL A 25 -5.78 18.32 -11.63
CA VAL A 25 -7.19 18.22 -12.02
C VAL A 25 -7.62 16.75 -11.97
N CYS A 26 -8.79 16.49 -11.38
CA CYS A 26 -9.38 15.17 -11.42
C CYS A 26 -9.91 14.88 -12.83
N GLU A 27 -9.34 13.89 -13.51
CA GLU A 27 -9.78 13.49 -14.85
C GLU A 27 -11.25 13.00 -14.90
N ILE A 28 -11.77 12.46 -13.80
CA ILE A 28 -13.14 11.93 -13.69
C ILE A 28 -14.15 13.05 -13.38
N HIS A 29 -13.77 14.04 -12.58
CA HIS A 29 -14.67 15.08 -12.06
C HIS A 29 -14.21 16.48 -12.47
N LYS A 30 -13.88 16.66 -13.76
CA LYS A 30 -13.47 17.97 -14.30
C LYS A 30 -14.57 19.00 -14.06
N PRO A 31 -14.24 20.25 -13.69
CA PRO A 31 -12.90 20.83 -13.59
C PRO A 31 -12.24 20.71 -12.19
N LEU A 32 -12.81 19.94 -11.25
CA LEU A 32 -12.33 19.91 -9.86
C LEU A 32 -10.88 19.43 -9.74
N LEU A 33 -10.12 20.02 -8.82
CA LEU A 33 -8.84 19.46 -8.39
C LEU A 33 -9.05 18.24 -7.50
N HIS A 34 -8.05 17.37 -7.40
CA HIS A 34 -8.10 16.21 -6.50
C HIS A 34 -8.23 16.55 -4.99
N ILE A 35 -7.95 17.79 -4.59
CA ILE A 35 -8.23 18.28 -3.23
C ILE A 35 -9.71 18.57 -2.98
N ASP A 36 -10.45 18.97 -4.02
CA ASP A 36 -11.88 19.33 -3.97
C ASP A 36 -12.80 18.22 -4.48
N CYS A 37 -12.23 17.20 -5.12
CA CYS A 37 -12.94 16.02 -5.61
C CYS A 37 -13.38 15.10 -4.45
N PRO A 38 -14.58 14.47 -4.51
CA PRO A 38 -14.97 13.34 -3.63
C PRO A 38 -14.14 12.05 -3.86
N CYS A 39 -13.09 12.12 -4.68
CA CYS A 39 -12.15 11.06 -4.99
C CYS A 39 -11.45 10.52 -3.74
N LEU A 40 -11.34 9.20 -3.63
CA LEU A 40 -10.44 8.60 -2.65
C LEU A 40 -8.98 8.94 -2.99
N ARG A 41 -8.21 9.32 -1.97
CA ARG A 41 -6.76 9.55 -2.07
C ARG A 41 -6.03 8.25 -2.46
N PRO A 42 -4.91 8.33 -3.21
CA PRO A 42 -4.17 7.13 -3.63
C PRO A 42 -3.53 6.36 -2.46
N TYR A 43 -3.21 7.03 -1.34
CA TYR A 43 -2.77 6.39 -0.11
C TYR A 43 -2.89 7.32 1.11
N GLY A 44 -3.01 6.74 2.30
CA GLY A 44 -2.71 7.41 3.58
C GLY A 44 -1.23 7.29 3.96
N LEU A 45 -0.79 8.08 4.95
CA LEU A 45 0.51 7.92 5.61
C LEU A 45 0.27 7.71 7.11
N HIS A 46 0.38 6.47 7.54
CA HIS A 46 -0.06 5.99 8.83
C HIS A 46 1.12 5.83 9.78
N ARG A 47 0.92 6.10 11.06
CA ARG A 47 1.94 5.97 12.10
C ARG A 47 1.77 4.64 12.82
N ALA A 48 2.87 4.06 13.31
CA ALA A 48 2.77 2.99 14.30
C ALA A 48 2.05 3.54 15.55
N PRO A 49 1.23 2.72 16.24
CA PRO A 49 0.56 3.13 17.47
C PRO A 49 1.52 3.63 18.55
N GLY A 50 1.15 4.74 19.19
CA GLY A 50 2.00 5.46 20.14
C GLY A 50 1.68 5.22 21.61
N ARG A 51 0.54 4.61 21.95
CA ARG A 51 0.12 4.38 23.35
C ARG A 51 0.81 3.14 23.93
N ALA A 52 0.77 3.00 25.25
CA ALA A 52 1.51 1.95 25.97
C ALA A 52 0.90 0.56 25.73
N GLU A 53 -0.44 0.48 25.74
CA GLU A 53 -1.23 -0.72 25.48
C GLU A 53 -1.01 -1.28 24.06
N ASP A 54 -0.71 -0.41 23.07
CA ASP A 54 -0.46 -0.83 21.69
C ASP A 54 1.01 -1.28 21.43
N GLN A 55 1.76 -1.64 22.49
CA GLN A 55 3.19 -1.99 22.39
C GLN A 55 3.46 -3.24 21.53
N ASP A 56 2.60 -4.27 21.60
CA ASP A 56 2.77 -5.49 20.81
C ASP A 56 2.60 -5.20 19.31
N VAL A 57 1.60 -4.39 18.95
CA VAL A 57 1.38 -3.90 17.57
C VAL A 57 2.59 -3.12 17.11
N ARG A 58 3.14 -2.22 17.94
CA ARG A 58 4.34 -1.45 17.62
C ARG A 58 5.55 -2.35 17.37
N GLN A 59 5.73 -3.42 18.15
CA GLN A 59 6.77 -4.43 17.93
C GLN A 59 6.54 -5.19 16.61
N LYS A 60 5.30 -5.60 16.31
CA LYS A 60 4.93 -6.23 15.04
C LYS A 60 5.23 -5.31 13.84
N TRP A 61 4.93 -4.01 13.92
CA TRP A 61 5.33 -3.03 12.89
C TRP A 61 6.85 -3.03 12.68
N MET A 62 7.65 -2.95 13.74
CA MET A 62 9.11 -2.92 13.60
C MET A 62 9.66 -4.23 13.02
N LYS A 63 9.09 -5.37 13.44
CA LYS A 63 9.42 -6.69 12.86
C LYS A 63 9.12 -6.77 11.36
N HIS A 64 8.01 -6.19 10.88
CA HIS A 64 7.67 -6.21 9.46
C HIS A 64 8.42 -5.14 8.65
N ILE A 65 8.82 -4.01 9.26
CA ILE A 65 9.69 -2.99 8.64
C ILE A 65 11.14 -3.46 8.55
N ASN A 66 11.51 -4.55 9.24
CA ASN A 66 12.75 -5.34 9.17
C ASN A 66 13.95 -4.59 8.54
N ARG A 67 14.39 -3.53 9.23
CA ARG A 67 15.49 -2.68 8.76
C ARG A 67 16.51 -2.55 9.89
N ASP A 68 17.73 -3.00 9.61
CA ASP A 68 18.79 -2.95 10.61
C ASP A 68 19.10 -1.51 11.04
N GLY A 69 19.45 -1.35 12.32
CA GLY A 69 19.66 -0.07 13.00
C GLY A 69 18.46 0.88 13.02
N PHE A 70 17.28 0.50 12.51
CA PHE A 70 16.15 1.41 12.35
C PHE A 70 15.46 1.75 13.67
N LYS A 71 15.66 2.98 14.16
CA LYS A 71 14.92 3.54 15.28
C LYS A 71 13.73 4.36 14.77
N PRO A 72 12.47 3.95 15.00
CA PRO A 72 11.30 4.71 14.59
C PRO A 72 11.24 6.04 15.34
N ASN A 73 10.77 7.10 14.68
CA ASN A 73 10.64 8.43 15.25
C ASN A 73 9.29 9.06 14.90
N LYS A 74 9.04 10.29 15.38
CA LYS A 74 7.79 11.03 15.11
C LYS A 74 7.52 11.39 13.64
N ASN A 75 8.37 10.99 12.70
CA ASN A 75 8.17 11.12 11.25
C ASN A 75 8.10 9.78 10.52
N THR A 76 8.41 8.67 11.19
CA THR A 76 8.19 7.30 10.69
C THR A 76 6.70 7.11 10.37
N VAL A 77 6.43 6.75 9.12
CA VAL A 77 5.10 6.41 8.61
C VAL A 77 5.21 5.28 7.60
N VAL A 78 4.15 4.48 7.48
CA VAL A 78 3.97 3.50 6.41
C VAL A 78 2.77 3.93 5.57
N CYS A 79 2.87 3.85 4.24
CA CYS A 79 1.79 4.26 3.37
C CYS A 79 0.70 3.19 3.24
N GLY A 80 -0.52 3.61 2.90
CA GLY A 80 -1.71 2.75 2.92
C GLY A 80 -1.61 1.45 2.12
N ILE A 81 -0.82 1.41 1.04
CA ILE A 81 -0.69 0.24 0.15
C ILE A 81 -0.14 -1.02 0.86
N HIS A 82 0.51 -0.85 2.02
CA HIS A 82 1.09 -1.95 2.78
C HIS A 82 0.08 -2.64 3.73
N PHE A 83 -1.16 -2.15 3.78
CA PHE A 83 -2.25 -2.68 4.60
C PHE A 83 -3.37 -3.23 3.70
N PRO A 84 -3.96 -4.39 4.01
CA PRO A 84 -5.10 -4.93 3.27
C PRO A 84 -6.27 -3.94 3.14
N ASP A 85 -6.57 -3.20 4.23
CA ASP A 85 -7.68 -2.23 4.28
C ASP A 85 -7.27 -0.81 3.80
N GLY A 86 -6.06 -0.64 3.23
CA GLY A 86 -5.50 0.69 2.90
C GLY A 86 -5.08 1.53 4.12
N GLN A 87 -5.33 1.02 5.34
CA GLN A 87 -4.97 1.62 6.62
C GLN A 87 -4.92 0.56 7.73
N PRO A 88 -4.30 0.85 8.89
CA PRO A 88 -4.39 -0.02 10.06
C PRO A 88 -5.83 -0.11 10.57
N THR A 89 -6.30 -1.32 10.83
CA THR A 89 -7.61 -1.63 11.45
C THR A 89 -7.39 -2.44 12.74
N ARG A 90 -8.44 -2.92 13.40
CA ARG A 90 -8.28 -3.83 14.56
C ARG A 90 -7.87 -5.23 14.11
N GLU A 91 -8.37 -5.61 12.93
CA GLU A 91 -8.22 -6.90 12.27
C GLU A 91 -6.87 -6.97 11.52
N ASN A 92 -6.47 -5.87 10.86
CA ASN A 92 -5.18 -5.71 10.19
C ASN A 92 -4.37 -4.52 10.78
N PRO A 93 -3.84 -4.64 12.02
CA PRO A 93 -3.24 -3.51 12.73
C PRO A 93 -1.80 -3.15 12.31
N TYR A 94 -1.14 -3.95 11.47
CA TYR A 94 0.26 -3.76 11.04
C TYR A 94 0.45 -4.02 9.54
N PRO A 95 1.46 -3.41 8.91
CA PRO A 95 1.70 -3.56 7.48
C PRO A 95 2.26 -4.95 7.16
N VAL A 96 1.74 -5.57 6.10
CA VAL A 96 2.08 -6.93 5.67
C VAL A 96 2.29 -7.05 4.16
N LEU A 97 1.80 -6.10 3.35
CA LEU A 97 1.85 -6.16 1.88
C LEU A 97 3.06 -5.38 1.33
N PHE A 98 3.70 -5.89 0.28
CA PHE A 98 4.75 -5.21 -0.48
C PHE A 98 5.89 -4.67 0.42
N MET A 99 6.33 -5.47 1.39
CA MET A 99 7.28 -5.02 2.42
C MET A 99 8.73 -4.91 1.91
N GLY A 100 8.99 -5.33 0.67
CA GLY A 100 10.31 -5.26 0.03
C GLY A 100 11.19 -6.51 0.21
N TYR A 101 10.68 -7.56 0.86
CA TYR A 101 11.40 -8.81 1.16
C TYR A 101 11.00 -10.01 0.29
N GLU A 102 10.09 -9.81 -0.67
CA GLU A 102 9.59 -10.83 -1.60
C GLU A 102 10.68 -11.37 -2.57
N CYS A 103 11.92 -10.94 -2.40
CA CYS A 103 13.12 -11.36 -3.14
C CYS A 103 13.93 -12.49 -2.46
N HIS A 104 13.50 -13.00 -1.31
CA HIS A 104 14.17 -14.10 -0.58
C HIS A 104 13.21 -15.21 -0.14
N LEU A 105 12.41 -15.72 -1.08
CA LEU A 105 12.12 -17.16 -1.09
C LEU A 105 13.30 -17.83 -1.78
N ASP A 106 13.85 -18.89 -1.17
CA ASP A 106 15.09 -19.52 -1.61
C ASP A 106 15.03 -19.94 -3.08
N LEU A 107 15.70 -19.16 -3.94
CA LEU A 107 15.88 -19.54 -5.33
C LEU A 107 16.82 -20.75 -5.36
N PRO A 108 16.46 -21.87 -6.01
CA PRO A 108 17.40 -22.94 -6.25
C PRO A 108 18.63 -22.42 -7.04
N PRO A 109 19.78 -23.10 -6.97
CA PRO A 109 21.02 -22.64 -7.59
C PRO A 109 20.86 -22.24 -9.06
N LYS A 110 21.61 -21.21 -9.47
CA LYS A 110 21.45 -20.52 -10.75
C LYS A 110 21.66 -21.43 -11.97
N GLU A 111 20.57 -21.94 -12.53
CA GLU A 111 20.48 -22.26 -13.95
C GLU A 111 19.24 -21.54 -14.54
N ASP A 112 19.47 -20.77 -15.61
CA ASP A 112 18.50 -20.13 -16.51
C ASP A 112 17.36 -19.27 -15.92
N VAL A 113 17.77 -18.20 -15.24
CA VAL A 113 16.92 -17.13 -14.67
C VAL A 113 16.28 -16.19 -15.73
N LEU A 114 15.82 -16.74 -16.85
CA LEU A 114 14.97 -16.03 -17.85
C LEU A 114 13.56 -16.62 -17.98
N SER A 115 13.29 -17.81 -17.44
CA SER A 115 12.00 -18.49 -17.59
C SER A 115 10.98 -18.20 -16.48
N HIS A 116 11.43 -17.84 -15.27
CA HIS A 116 10.60 -17.92 -14.05
C HIS A 116 10.01 -16.61 -13.52
N TYR A 117 10.09 -15.50 -14.26
CA TYR A 117 9.22 -14.35 -13.96
C TYR A 117 7.94 -14.49 -14.78
N THR A 118 6.84 -14.86 -14.11
CA THR A 118 5.55 -15.03 -14.80
C THR A 118 5.20 -13.75 -15.56
N ARG A 119 4.70 -13.92 -16.79
CA ARG A 119 4.31 -12.81 -17.69
C ARG A 119 3.45 -11.76 -16.95
N THR A 120 2.61 -12.22 -16.03
CA THR A 120 1.75 -11.46 -15.11
C THR A 120 2.51 -10.48 -14.20
N GLN A 121 3.65 -10.88 -13.62
CA GLN A 121 4.42 -10.00 -12.73
C GLN A 121 5.20 -8.93 -13.50
N LEU A 122 5.75 -9.26 -14.68
CA LEU A 122 6.48 -8.28 -15.53
C LEU A 122 5.51 -7.30 -16.17
N LEU A 123 4.30 -7.77 -16.49
CA LEU A 123 3.17 -6.91 -16.79
C LEU A 123 2.85 -6.01 -15.59
N ASN A 124 2.66 -6.50 -14.37
CA ASN A 124 2.35 -5.63 -13.22
C ASN A 124 3.38 -4.50 -12.99
N LEU A 125 4.68 -4.77 -13.03
CA LEU A 125 5.71 -3.72 -12.82
C LEU A 125 5.81 -2.71 -13.98
N LYS A 126 5.52 -3.12 -15.23
CA LYS A 126 5.48 -2.21 -16.39
C LYS A 126 4.15 -1.47 -16.52
N LEU A 127 3.02 -2.15 -16.30
CA LEU A 127 1.70 -1.55 -16.19
C LEU A 127 1.64 -0.55 -15.05
N TRP A 128 2.24 -0.79 -13.87
CA TRP A 128 2.20 0.22 -12.80
C TRP A 128 3.00 1.49 -13.15
N LYS A 129 4.12 1.36 -13.89
CA LYS A 129 4.83 2.52 -14.45
C LYS A 129 4.01 3.24 -15.54
N GLN A 130 3.29 2.52 -16.39
CA GLN A 130 2.39 3.13 -17.39
C GLN A 130 1.11 3.72 -16.75
N MET A 131 0.46 3.05 -15.82
CA MET A 131 -0.76 3.50 -15.13
C MET A 131 -0.54 4.79 -14.32
N TRP A 132 0.68 5.02 -13.80
CA TRP A 132 1.05 6.29 -13.20
C TRP A 132 1.34 7.39 -14.25
N MET A 133 1.92 7.04 -15.40
CA MET A 133 2.27 7.98 -16.48
C MET A 133 1.10 8.32 -17.43
N SER A 134 0.05 7.49 -17.50
CA SER A 134 -0.98 7.55 -18.55
C SER A 134 -2.38 7.96 -18.06
N GLY A 135 -2.57 8.26 -16.78
CA GLY A 135 -3.84 8.81 -16.26
C GLY A 135 -5.05 7.86 -16.29
N ILE A 136 -4.88 6.59 -16.65
CA ILE A 136 -5.97 5.61 -16.74
C ILE A 136 -6.24 4.99 -15.37
N TRP A 137 -7.20 5.58 -14.63
CA TRP A 137 -7.90 4.91 -13.54
C TRP A 137 -9.27 4.45 -14.04
N ARG A 138 -9.41 3.14 -14.31
CA ARG A 138 -10.72 2.51 -14.49
C ARG A 138 -10.93 1.39 -13.46
N ILE A 139 -11.66 1.77 -12.42
CA ILE A 139 -12.74 1.01 -11.77
C ILE A 139 -12.42 -0.44 -11.39
N CYS A 140 -12.40 -0.69 -10.07
CA CYS A 140 -13.23 -1.77 -9.54
C CYS A 140 -14.12 -1.19 -8.43
N LEU A 141 -15.44 -1.33 -8.60
CA LEU A 141 -16.48 -0.74 -7.76
C LEU A 141 -17.32 -1.88 -7.15
N CYS A 142 -17.89 -1.59 -5.97
CA CYS A 142 -19.11 -2.19 -5.42
C CYS A 142 -19.11 -3.58 -4.75
N ARG A 143 -20.11 -3.66 -3.85
CA ARG A 143 -20.77 -4.83 -3.24
C ARG A 143 -20.00 -5.65 -2.21
N ARG A 144 -20.21 -5.26 -0.94
CA ARG A 144 -20.47 -6.23 0.13
C ARG A 144 -21.80 -6.94 -0.19
N VAL A 145 -21.72 -8.11 -0.82
CA VAL A 145 -22.87 -9.02 -0.93
C VAL A 145 -23.15 -9.60 0.45
N THR A 146 -24.38 -9.51 0.92
CA THR A 146 -24.88 -10.31 2.03
C THR A 146 -24.97 -11.76 1.57
N SER A 147 -24.16 -12.64 2.14
CA SER A 147 -24.22 -14.07 1.88
C SER A 147 -25.41 -14.69 2.62
N GLU A 148 -26.47 -15.02 1.89
CA GLU A 148 -27.39 -16.09 2.31
C GLU A 148 -26.70 -17.44 2.11
N PRO A 149 -26.81 -18.37 3.07
CA PRO A 149 -26.68 -19.80 2.81
C PRO A 149 -28.06 -20.38 2.50
N SER A 150 -28.18 -21.06 1.36
CA SER A 150 -29.34 -21.87 0.99
C SER A 150 -29.37 -23.19 1.78
N GLY A 151 -30.57 -23.71 2.09
CA GLY A 151 -30.73 -25.06 2.64
C GLY A 151 -32.06 -25.31 3.35
N GLN A 152 -33.05 -25.83 2.62
CA GLN A 152 -34.20 -26.52 3.20
C GLN A 152 -33.72 -27.85 3.82
N ILE A 153 -34.06 -28.12 5.08
CA ILE A 153 -34.51 -29.44 5.59
C ILE A 153 -35.33 -29.12 6.87
N THR A 154 -36.49 -29.73 7.13
CA THR A 154 -37.24 -30.65 6.25
C THR A 154 -38.13 -29.85 5.31
#